data_AF-A0A0H5DAZ0-F1
#
_entry.id   AF-A0A0H5DAZ0-F1
#
_cell.length_a   1.000
_cell.length_b   1.000
_cell.length_c   1.000
_cell.angle_alpha   90.00
_cell.angle_beta   90.00
_cell.angle_gamma   90.00
#
_symmetry.space_group_name_H-M   'P 1'
#
loop_
_entity.id
_entity.type
_entity.pdbx_description
1 polymer ?
#
loop_
_entity_poly.entity_id
_entity_poly.type
_entity_poly.pdbx_seq_one_letter_code
_entity_poly.pdbx_strand_id
1 'polypeptide(L)'
;MIVQAHLSTENGLDSLPKHVHGFALMHVAMRRDARRLLSVAPVLTEAKVGKVADWWRQVRAVIDWHHHTEDDILWPALRERVLAFAETEKAMHADHAALDDAMDAVTAALRPGRQRGEVEAAAAGFDTIIQDHLRAEESVVFKAFCVDLSAREYSAIEQRVITSAPLPIMQFLVPWMLDGADSAGAAGAAAAMPPPVRLLGTTVLRWNYHRQYRWW
;
A
#
# COMPACT_ATOMS: atom_id res chain seq x y z
N MET A 1 27.92 2.53 18.87
CA MET A 1 26.97 1.53 18.36
C MET A 1 25.65 2.21 18.12
N ILE A 2 25.31 2.52 16.87
CA ILE A 2 23.98 3.00 16.52
C ILE A 2 23.09 1.75 16.51
N VAL A 3 22.15 1.67 17.45
CA VAL A 3 21.08 0.67 17.40
C VAL A 3 20.37 0.88 16.06
N GLN A 4 20.39 -0.11 15.16
CA GLN A 4 19.57 -0.05 13.95
C GLN A 4 18.12 0.10 14.42
N ALA A 5 17.56 1.30 14.25
CA ALA A 5 16.14 1.50 14.46
C ALA A 5 15.41 0.53 13.53
N HIS A 6 14.45 -0.22 14.07
CA HIS A 6 13.60 -1.08 13.27
C HIS A 6 12.75 -0.19 12.34
N LEU A 7 13.18 -0.06 11.08
CA LEU A 7 12.46 0.68 10.06
C LEU A 7 11.21 -0.12 9.71
N SER A 8 10.04 0.40 10.05
CA SER A 8 8.76 -0.25 9.75
C SER A 8 7.61 0.74 9.82
N THR A 9 6.56 0.43 9.06
CA THR A 9 5.31 1.19 9.04
C THR A 9 4.27 0.75 10.08
N GLU A 10 4.56 -0.30 10.87
CA GLU A 10 3.63 -0.81 11.90
C GLU A 10 3.18 0.27 12.89
N ASN A 11 4.05 1.27 13.15
CA ASN A 11 3.80 2.39 14.04
C ASN A 11 3.74 3.75 13.31
N GLY A 12 3.42 3.73 12.00
CA GLY A 12 3.37 4.95 11.19
C GLY A 12 4.73 5.34 10.62
N LEU A 13 4.98 6.65 10.51
CA LEU A 13 6.14 7.20 9.77
C LEU A 13 7.25 7.77 10.64
N ASP A 14 7.04 7.89 11.96
CA ASP A 14 7.91 8.67 12.86
C ASP A 14 9.35 8.14 12.91
N SER A 15 9.52 6.82 12.72
CA SER A 15 10.83 6.17 12.69
C SER A 15 11.50 6.19 11.31
N LEU A 16 10.80 6.66 10.27
CA LEU A 16 11.23 6.53 8.88
C LEU A 16 11.79 7.85 8.33
N PRO A 17 12.92 7.82 7.60
CA PRO A 17 13.43 8.97 6.87
C PRO A 17 12.40 9.54 5.89
N LYS A 18 12.35 10.87 5.77
CA LYS A 18 11.36 11.56 4.92
C LYS A 18 11.40 11.13 3.45
N HIS A 19 12.57 10.76 2.95
CA HIS A 19 12.72 10.38 1.53
C HIS A 19 12.07 9.05 1.19
N VAL A 20 11.67 8.22 2.16
CA VAL A 20 10.93 6.96 1.91
C VAL A 20 9.44 7.06 2.23
N HIS A 21 8.93 8.24 2.60
CA HIS A 21 7.54 8.41 3.04
C HIS A 21 6.51 8.11 1.95
N GLY A 22 6.87 8.23 0.66
CA GLY A 22 5.98 7.87 -0.45
C GLY A 22 5.60 6.39 -0.39
N PHE A 23 6.61 5.52 -0.48
CA PHE A 23 6.46 4.07 -0.34
C PHE A 23 5.83 3.67 1.01
N ALA A 24 6.33 4.23 2.12
CA ALA A 24 5.83 3.89 3.45
C ALA A 24 4.34 4.24 3.65
N LEU A 25 3.83 5.31 3.05
CA LEU A 25 2.42 5.68 3.17
C LEU A 25 1.48 4.72 2.44
N MET A 26 1.95 4.05 1.37
CA MET A 26 1.18 2.98 0.74
C MET A 26 1.00 1.82 1.72
N HIS A 27 2.08 1.39 2.38
CA HIS A 27 2.04 0.31 3.38
C HIS A 27 1.15 0.68 4.57
N VAL A 28 1.28 1.90 5.10
CA VAL A 28 0.38 2.40 6.17
C VAL A 28 -1.08 2.31 5.74
N ALA A 29 -1.40 2.72 4.50
CA ALA A 29 -2.76 2.67 3.97
C ALA A 29 -3.27 1.23 3.77
N MET A 30 -2.42 0.31 3.29
CA MET A 30 -2.75 -1.12 3.18
C MET A 30 -3.07 -1.74 4.54
N ARG A 31 -2.21 -1.51 5.56
CA ARG A 31 -2.44 -1.99 6.93
C ARG A 31 -3.72 -1.42 7.52
N ARG A 32 -3.98 -0.13 7.32
CA ARG A 32 -5.19 0.56 7.78
C ARG A 32 -6.44 -0.07 7.18
N ASP A 33 -6.46 -0.27 5.87
CA ASP A 33 -7.65 -0.70 5.15
C ASP A 33 -7.93 -2.20 5.29
N ALA A 34 -6.88 -3.03 5.47
CA ALA A 34 -7.03 -4.43 5.86
C ALA A 34 -7.74 -4.57 7.22
N ARG A 35 -7.27 -3.84 8.24
CA ARG A 35 -7.89 -3.79 9.58
C ARG A 35 -9.31 -3.22 9.53
N ARG A 36 -9.55 -2.23 8.66
CA ARG A 36 -10.89 -1.66 8.47
C ARG A 36 -11.86 -2.69 7.91
N LEU A 37 -11.46 -3.44 6.88
CA LEU A 37 -12.29 -4.53 6.34
C LEU A 37 -12.55 -5.60 7.40
N LEU A 38 -11.51 -6.03 8.12
CA LEU A 38 -11.60 -7.01 9.20
C LEU A 38 -12.59 -6.57 10.29
N SER A 39 -12.54 -5.31 10.73
CA SER A 39 -13.42 -4.82 11.79
C SER A 39 -14.88 -4.69 11.37
N VAL A 40 -15.15 -4.47 10.08
CA VAL A 40 -16.51 -4.26 9.56
C VAL A 40 -17.16 -5.56 9.09
N ALA A 41 -16.38 -6.55 8.65
CA ALA A 41 -16.91 -7.81 8.13
C ALA A 41 -17.99 -8.46 9.04
N PRO A 42 -17.83 -8.50 10.39
CA PRO A 42 -18.83 -9.09 11.29
C PRO A 42 -20.16 -8.35 11.37
N VAL A 43 -20.20 -7.08 10.94
CA VAL A 43 -21.39 -6.23 10.98
C VAL A 43 -21.88 -5.83 9.58
N LEU A 44 -21.28 -6.38 8.53
CA LEU A 44 -21.60 -6.02 7.15
C LEU A 44 -23.01 -6.48 6.77
N THR A 45 -23.83 -5.53 6.33
CA THR A 45 -25.20 -5.78 5.86
C THR A 45 -25.23 -5.94 4.34
N GLU A 46 -26.17 -6.73 3.84
CA GLU A 46 -26.34 -6.96 2.39
C GLU A 46 -26.46 -5.65 1.60
N ALA A 47 -27.19 -4.66 2.14
CA ALA A 47 -27.35 -3.33 1.55
C ALA A 47 -26.02 -2.54 1.41
N LYS A 48 -24.98 -2.90 2.17
CA LYS A 48 -23.66 -2.26 2.14
C LYS A 48 -22.62 -3.05 1.36
N VAL A 49 -22.83 -4.35 1.10
CA VAL A 49 -21.87 -5.24 0.41
C VAL A 49 -21.42 -4.64 -0.92
N GLY A 50 -22.34 -4.14 -1.75
CA GLY A 50 -21.98 -3.53 -3.04
C GLY A 50 -21.04 -2.33 -2.90
N LYS A 51 -21.27 -1.45 -1.91
CA LYS A 51 -20.38 -0.30 -1.68
C LYS A 51 -19.01 -0.71 -1.14
N VAL A 52 -18.94 -1.76 -0.31
CA VAL A 52 -17.65 -2.32 0.14
C VAL A 52 -16.92 -2.97 -1.03
N ALA A 53 -17.64 -3.71 -1.90
CA ALA A 53 -17.07 -4.28 -3.12
C ALA A 53 -16.51 -3.19 -4.05
N ASP A 54 -17.20 -2.06 -4.19
CA ASP A 54 -16.73 -0.91 -4.99
C ASP A 54 -15.45 -0.29 -4.44
N TRP A 55 -15.39 -0.09 -3.12
CA TRP A 55 -14.16 0.35 -2.45
C TRP A 55 -13.04 -0.68 -2.61
N TRP A 56 -13.34 -1.96 -2.40
CA TRP A 56 -12.36 -3.04 -2.45
C TRP A 56 -11.69 -3.15 -3.82
N ARG A 57 -12.45 -2.97 -4.91
CA ARG A 57 -11.87 -2.94 -6.26
C ARG A 57 -10.81 -1.85 -6.42
N GLN A 58 -10.98 -0.69 -5.78
CA GLN A 58 -10.00 0.39 -5.84
C GLN A 58 -8.77 0.08 -4.99
N VAL A 59 -8.95 -0.46 -3.77
CA VAL A 59 -7.84 -0.89 -2.90
C VAL A 59 -7.03 -1.97 -3.59
N ARG A 60 -7.69 -3.03 -4.08
CA ARG A 60 -7.06 -4.10 -4.85
C ARG A 60 -6.29 -3.55 -6.04
N ALA A 61 -6.90 -2.70 -6.88
CA ALA A 61 -6.21 -2.15 -8.04
C ALA A 61 -4.93 -1.37 -7.70
N VAL A 62 -4.88 -0.71 -6.53
CA VAL A 62 -3.65 -0.05 -6.07
C VAL A 62 -2.62 -1.04 -5.54
N ILE A 63 -3.03 -2.08 -4.81
CA ILE A 63 -2.12 -3.14 -4.36
C ILE A 63 -1.57 -3.91 -5.57
N ASP A 64 -2.43 -4.26 -6.52
CA ASP A 64 -2.07 -4.87 -7.80
C ASP A 64 -1.09 -3.98 -8.59
N TRP A 65 -1.25 -2.65 -8.56
CA TRP A 65 -0.27 -1.78 -9.21
C TRP A 65 1.06 -1.74 -8.45
N HIS A 66 1.01 -1.63 -7.12
CA HIS A 66 2.18 -1.54 -6.25
C HIS A 66 3.12 -2.73 -6.44
N HIS A 67 2.62 -3.94 -6.21
CA HIS A 67 3.46 -5.14 -6.18
C HIS A 67 3.97 -5.53 -7.60
N HIS A 68 3.22 -5.26 -8.67
CA HIS A 68 3.71 -5.42 -10.04
C HIS A 68 4.83 -4.42 -10.37
N THR A 69 4.74 -3.16 -9.89
CA THR A 69 5.85 -2.21 -10.10
C THR A 69 7.08 -2.55 -9.27
N GLU A 70 6.92 -3.32 -8.20
CA GLU A 70 8.05 -3.85 -7.45
C GLU A 70 8.80 -4.89 -8.28
N ASP A 71 8.06 -5.87 -8.80
CA ASP A 71 8.53 -6.88 -9.76
C ASP A 71 9.20 -6.27 -11.01
N ASP A 72 8.54 -5.31 -11.64
CA ASP A 72 8.92 -4.82 -12.97
C ASP A 72 9.95 -3.67 -12.93
N ILE A 73 10.01 -2.90 -11.84
CA ILE A 73 10.79 -1.66 -11.77
C ILE A 73 11.70 -1.62 -10.55
N LEU A 74 11.16 -1.79 -9.34
CA LEU A 74 11.89 -1.55 -8.10
C LEU A 74 12.98 -2.61 -7.87
N TRP A 75 12.61 -3.89 -7.83
CA TRP A 75 13.54 -4.98 -7.59
C TRP A 75 14.63 -5.07 -8.65
N PRO A 76 14.35 -4.95 -9.97
CA PRO A 76 15.39 -4.84 -10.98
C PRO A 76 16.37 -3.68 -10.71
N ALA A 77 15.86 -2.50 -10.33
CA ALA A 77 16.71 -1.34 -10.04
C ALA A 77 17.55 -1.52 -8.77
N LEU A 78 17.03 -2.23 -7.77
CA LEU A 78 17.77 -2.60 -6.56
C LEU A 78 18.84 -3.66 -6.83
N ARG A 79 18.54 -4.69 -7.64
CA ARG A 79 19.53 -5.70 -8.07
C ARG A 79 20.74 -5.09 -8.76
N GLU A 80 20.55 -4.06 -9.57
CA GLU A 80 21.64 -3.34 -10.24
C GLU A 80 22.59 -2.60 -9.27
N ARG A 81 22.12 -2.26 -8.06
CA ARG A 81 22.80 -1.33 -7.14
C ARG A 81 23.20 -1.98 -5.81
N VAL A 82 22.50 -3.03 -5.39
CA VAL A 82 22.66 -3.68 -4.09
C VAL A 82 22.94 -5.17 -4.32
N LEU A 83 24.22 -5.54 -4.25
CA LEU A 83 24.69 -6.90 -4.56
C LEU A 83 23.98 -8.01 -3.76
N ALA A 84 23.62 -7.74 -2.51
CA ALA A 84 22.96 -8.72 -1.64
C ALA A 84 21.44 -8.82 -1.86
N PHE A 85 20.83 -7.96 -2.69
CA PHE A 85 19.38 -7.87 -2.84
C PHE A 85 18.78 -9.07 -3.59
N ALA A 86 19.51 -9.64 -4.55
CA ALA A 86 19.02 -10.73 -5.39
C ALA A 86 18.64 -11.99 -4.59
N GLU A 87 19.37 -12.29 -3.50
CA GLU A 87 19.07 -13.44 -2.64
C GLU A 87 17.81 -13.20 -1.78
N THR A 88 17.56 -11.96 -1.36
CA THR A 88 16.37 -11.59 -0.55
C THR A 88 15.11 -11.44 -1.39
N GLU A 89 15.21 -10.98 -2.65
CA GLU A 89 14.09 -10.80 -3.59
C GLU A 89 13.30 -12.11 -3.81
N LYS A 90 13.99 -13.24 -3.93
CA LYS A 90 13.36 -14.53 -4.22
C LYS A 90 12.36 -14.96 -3.14
N ALA A 91 12.60 -14.59 -1.89
CA ALA A 91 11.66 -14.85 -0.80
C ALA A 91 10.39 -13.97 -0.93
N MET A 92 10.54 -12.70 -1.35
CA MET A 92 9.42 -11.77 -1.50
C MET A 92 8.51 -12.09 -2.69
N HIS A 93 9.05 -12.58 -3.80
CA HIS A 93 8.22 -12.93 -4.98
C HIS A 93 7.21 -14.05 -4.67
N ALA A 94 7.54 -14.99 -3.78
CA ALA A 94 6.60 -16.03 -3.34
C ALA A 94 5.45 -15.45 -2.50
N ASP A 95 5.67 -14.32 -1.82
CA ASP A 95 4.66 -13.65 -1.00
C ASP A 95 3.58 -12.96 -1.87
N HIS A 96 3.91 -12.53 -3.10
CA HIS A 96 2.95 -11.88 -4.01
C HIS A 96 1.82 -12.82 -4.45
N ALA A 97 2.13 -14.09 -4.74
CA ALA A 97 1.11 -15.06 -5.11
C ALA A 97 0.14 -15.34 -3.96
N ALA A 98 0.65 -15.42 -2.71
CA ALA A 98 -0.20 -15.59 -1.54
C ALA A 98 -1.09 -14.35 -1.29
N LEU A 99 -0.56 -13.16 -1.55
CA LEU A 99 -1.31 -11.91 -1.49
C LEU A 99 -2.43 -11.87 -2.55
N ASP A 100 -2.15 -12.30 -3.77
CA ASP A 100 -3.14 -12.40 -4.86
C ASP A 100 -4.29 -13.33 -4.50
N ASP A 101 -3.97 -14.54 -3.99
CA ASP A 101 -4.96 -15.51 -3.55
C ASP A 101 -5.86 -14.94 -2.43
N ALA A 102 -5.26 -14.22 -1.48
CA ALA A 102 -6.00 -13.56 -0.40
C ALA A 102 -6.91 -12.44 -0.93
N MET A 103 -6.43 -11.65 -1.90
CA MET A 103 -7.23 -10.59 -2.53
C MET A 103 -8.38 -11.16 -3.38
N ASP A 104 -8.17 -12.30 -4.04
CA ASP A 104 -9.20 -13.04 -4.76
C ASP A 104 -10.27 -13.58 -3.82
N ALA A 105 -9.88 -14.11 -2.65
CA ALA A 105 -10.82 -14.57 -1.64
C ALA A 105 -11.76 -13.44 -1.16
N VAL A 106 -11.21 -12.24 -0.87
CA VAL A 106 -12.03 -11.06 -0.51
C VAL A 106 -12.95 -10.67 -1.66
N THR A 107 -12.43 -10.65 -2.89
CA THR A 107 -13.21 -10.33 -4.09
C THR A 107 -14.40 -11.28 -4.28
N ALA A 108 -14.18 -12.58 -4.05
CA ALA A 108 -15.22 -13.60 -4.13
C ALA A 108 -16.26 -13.47 -3.00
N ALA A 109 -15.81 -13.20 -1.76
CA ALA A 109 -16.68 -13.07 -0.60
C ALA A 109 -17.59 -11.83 -0.67
N LEU A 110 -17.16 -10.76 -1.33
CA LEU A 110 -17.94 -9.53 -1.52
C LEU A 110 -18.96 -9.60 -2.67
N ARG A 111 -19.17 -10.77 -3.28
CA ARG A 111 -20.23 -10.96 -4.29
C ARG A 111 -21.63 -10.95 -3.65
N PRO A 112 -22.68 -10.51 -4.37
CA PRO A 112 -24.05 -10.60 -3.88
C PRO A 112 -24.44 -12.04 -3.50
N GLY A 113 -25.15 -12.20 -2.39
CA GLY A 113 -25.66 -13.49 -1.93
C GLY A 113 -24.67 -14.39 -1.17
N ARG A 114 -23.43 -13.94 -0.92
CA ARG A 114 -22.49 -14.65 -0.04
C ARG A 114 -22.87 -14.48 1.44
N GLN A 115 -22.52 -15.47 2.25
CA GLN A 115 -22.78 -15.43 3.68
C GLN A 115 -21.79 -14.49 4.38
N ARG A 116 -22.23 -13.82 5.45
CA ARG A 116 -21.38 -12.91 6.22
C ARG A 116 -20.10 -13.57 6.73
N GLY A 117 -20.21 -14.80 7.23
CA GLY A 117 -19.04 -15.55 7.72
C GLY A 117 -17.96 -15.78 6.67
N GLU A 118 -18.30 -15.73 5.38
CA GLU A 118 -17.31 -15.82 4.30
C GLU A 118 -16.54 -14.51 4.13
N VAL A 119 -17.20 -13.37 4.29
CA VAL A 119 -16.54 -12.05 4.30
C VAL A 119 -15.62 -11.94 5.52
N GLU A 120 -16.07 -12.41 6.68
CA GLU A 120 -15.26 -12.44 7.91
C GLU A 120 -14.01 -13.29 7.72
N ALA A 121 -14.15 -14.51 7.19
CA ALA A 121 -13.02 -15.40 6.93
C ALA A 121 -12.04 -14.82 5.91
N ALA A 122 -12.54 -14.27 4.80
CA ALA A 122 -11.70 -13.67 3.77
C ALA A 122 -10.97 -12.41 4.27
N ALA A 123 -11.65 -11.56 5.06
CA ALA A 123 -11.05 -10.37 5.65
C ALA A 123 -9.95 -10.71 6.66
N ALA A 124 -10.16 -11.74 7.49
CA ALA A 124 -9.15 -12.21 8.44
C ALA A 124 -7.93 -12.82 7.72
N GLY A 125 -8.17 -13.61 6.66
CA GLY A 125 -7.11 -14.14 5.82
C GLY A 125 -6.29 -13.04 5.16
N PHE A 126 -6.95 -12.07 4.53
CA PHE A 126 -6.28 -10.93 3.90
C PHE A 126 -5.49 -10.08 4.90
N ASP A 127 -6.06 -9.73 6.06
CA ASP A 127 -5.33 -8.97 7.08
C ASP A 127 -4.09 -9.73 7.56
N THR A 128 -4.16 -11.04 7.76
CA THR A 128 -2.96 -11.82 8.15
C THR A 128 -1.88 -11.73 7.06
N ILE A 129 -2.25 -12.06 5.82
CA ILE A 129 -1.30 -12.14 4.71
C ILE A 129 -0.66 -10.79 4.40
N ILE A 130 -1.44 -9.71 4.30
CA ILE A 130 -0.89 -8.39 3.98
C ILE A 130 0.03 -7.88 5.11
N GLN A 131 -0.29 -8.14 6.39
CA GLN A 131 0.55 -7.66 7.49
C GLN A 131 1.91 -8.37 7.51
N ASP A 132 1.91 -9.67 7.26
CA ASP A 132 3.12 -10.49 7.18
C ASP A 132 3.96 -10.14 5.94
N HIS A 133 3.31 -10.02 4.77
CA HIS A 133 3.96 -9.59 3.53
C HIS A 133 4.67 -8.24 3.70
N LEU A 134 3.97 -7.22 4.20
CA LEU A 134 4.57 -5.90 4.41
C LEU A 134 5.69 -5.93 5.45
N ARG A 135 5.62 -6.79 6.48
CA ARG A 135 6.72 -6.92 7.46
C ARG A 135 7.96 -7.54 6.83
N ALA A 136 7.79 -8.59 6.03
CA ALA A 136 8.88 -9.25 5.31
C ALA A 136 9.54 -8.26 4.35
N GLU A 137 8.75 -7.56 3.55
CA GLU A 137 9.24 -6.56 2.62
C GLU A 137 9.98 -5.41 3.31
N GLU A 138 9.37 -4.75 4.29
CA GLU A 138 9.95 -3.58 4.97
C GLU A 138 11.32 -3.89 5.58
N SER A 139 11.51 -5.12 6.08
CA SER A 139 12.78 -5.57 6.66
C SER A 139 13.94 -5.59 5.64
N VAL A 140 13.61 -5.72 4.36
CA VAL A 140 14.56 -5.76 3.24
C VAL A 140 14.66 -4.38 2.59
N VAL A 141 13.53 -3.84 2.12
CA VAL A 141 13.53 -2.66 1.24
C VAL A 141 13.91 -1.39 1.97
N PHE A 142 13.51 -1.20 3.23
CA PHE A 142 13.91 -0.01 3.97
C PHE A 142 15.39 0.04 4.30
N LYS A 143 16.03 -1.12 4.50
CA LYS A 143 17.49 -1.17 4.59
C LYS A 143 18.12 -0.70 3.28
N ALA A 144 17.64 -1.20 2.13
CA ALA A 144 18.15 -0.79 0.84
C ALA A 144 17.98 0.72 0.61
N PHE A 145 16.80 1.28 0.91
CA PHE A 145 16.49 2.70 0.68
C PHE A 145 17.22 3.66 1.63
N CYS A 146 17.55 3.21 2.84
CA CYS A 146 18.08 4.10 3.89
C CYS A 146 19.58 3.91 4.14
N VAL A 147 20.14 2.75 3.78
CA VAL A 147 21.54 2.39 4.08
C VAL A 147 22.34 2.17 2.81
N ASP A 148 21.81 1.41 1.85
CA ASP A 148 22.58 0.96 0.69
C ASP A 148 22.53 1.97 -0.48
N LEU A 149 21.48 2.79 -0.55
CA LEU A 149 21.30 3.84 -1.55
C LEU A 149 21.41 5.24 -0.96
N SER A 150 21.87 6.20 -1.75
CA SER A 150 21.64 7.61 -1.46
C SER A 150 20.16 7.97 -1.67
N ALA A 151 19.67 8.98 -0.94
CA ALA A 151 18.31 9.49 -1.11
C ALA A 151 18.00 9.90 -2.56
N ARG A 152 19.00 10.37 -3.31
CA ARG A 152 18.85 10.73 -4.74
C ARG A 152 18.66 9.51 -5.63
N GLU A 153 19.41 8.44 -5.39
CA GLU A 153 19.28 7.18 -6.15
C GLU A 153 17.92 6.55 -5.92
N TYR A 154 17.48 6.44 -4.66
CA TYR A 154 16.15 5.95 -4.33
C TYR A 154 15.06 6.83 -4.98
N SER A 155 15.15 8.16 -4.82
CA SER A 155 14.15 9.08 -5.41
C SER A 155 14.04 8.92 -6.94
N ALA A 156 15.15 8.64 -7.63
CA ALA A 156 15.12 8.40 -9.07
C ALA A 156 14.38 7.10 -9.44
N ILE A 157 14.46 6.06 -8.61
CA ILE A 157 13.71 4.82 -8.78
C ILE A 157 12.23 5.04 -8.45
N GLU A 158 11.93 5.68 -7.32
CA GLU A 158 10.56 6.00 -6.90
C GLU A 158 9.83 6.84 -7.97
N GLN A 159 10.50 7.80 -8.59
CA GLN A 159 9.92 8.56 -9.71
C GLN A 159 9.59 7.69 -10.92
N ARG A 160 10.38 6.66 -11.25
CA ARG A 160 10.04 5.71 -12.33
C ARG A 160 8.80 4.90 -11.98
N VAL A 161 8.66 4.47 -10.73
CA VAL A 161 7.47 3.76 -10.24
C VAL A 161 6.25 4.67 -10.36
N ILE A 162 6.29 5.87 -9.77
CA ILE A 162 5.14 6.80 -9.76
C ILE A 162 4.75 7.24 -11.18
N THR A 163 5.70 7.43 -12.09
CA THR A 163 5.40 7.80 -13.49
C THR A 163 4.81 6.67 -14.31
N SER A 164 4.95 5.41 -13.88
CA SER A 164 4.27 4.26 -14.51
C SER A 164 2.78 4.18 -14.15
N ALA A 165 2.33 4.86 -13.10
CA ALA A 165 1.00 4.74 -12.56
C ALA A 165 -0.08 5.25 -13.56
N PRO A 166 -1.07 4.41 -13.92
CA PRO A 166 -2.20 4.85 -14.71
C PRO A 166 -3.00 5.95 -13.98
N LEU A 167 -3.62 6.86 -14.74
CA LEU A 167 -4.41 7.95 -14.17
C LEU A 167 -5.52 7.48 -13.18
N PRO A 168 -6.27 6.40 -13.46
CA PRO A 168 -7.26 5.88 -12.50
C PRO A 168 -6.66 5.44 -11.16
N ILE A 169 -5.47 4.85 -11.18
CA ILE A 169 -4.72 4.48 -9.96
C ILE A 169 -4.37 5.75 -9.18
N MET A 170 -3.78 6.74 -9.83
CA MET A 170 -3.39 8.00 -9.18
C MET A 170 -4.56 8.76 -8.55
N GLN A 171 -5.76 8.69 -9.16
CA GLN A 171 -6.96 9.34 -8.62
C GLN A 171 -7.40 8.78 -7.27
N PHE A 172 -7.20 7.48 -7.03
CA PHE A 172 -7.51 6.83 -5.76
C PHE A 172 -6.32 6.84 -4.80
N LEU A 173 -5.12 6.46 -5.28
CA LEU A 173 -3.89 6.32 -4.50
C LEU A 173 -3.61 7.55 -3.63
N VAL A 174 -3.67 8.75 -4.22
CA VAL A 174 -3.26 9.99 -3.55
C VAL A 174 -4.12 10.31 -2.32
N PRO A 175 -5.45 10.48 -2.43
CA PRO A 175 -6.27 10.72 -1.25
C PRO A 175 -6.30 9.53 -0.29
N TRP A 176 -6.13 8.30 -0.78
CA TRP A 176 -6.09 7.08 0.03
C TRP A 176 -4.85 6.99 0.93
N MET A 177 -3.66 7.34 0.44
CA MET A 177 -2.44 7.41 1.24
C MET A 177 -2.51 8.51 2.30
N LEU A 178 -3.09 9.66 1.95
CA LEU A 178 -3.22 10.80 2.87
C LEU A 178 -4.30 10.59 3.94
N ASP A 179 -5.06 9.51 3.85
CA ASP A 179 -6.19 9.28 4.72
C ASP A 179 -5.76 8.82 6.12
N GLY A 180 -5.91 9.70 7.11
CA GLY A 180 -5.43 9.46 8.47
C GLY A 180 -3.92 9.67 8.65
N ALA A 181 -3.21 10.10 7.60
CA ALA A 181 -1.82 10.54 7.72
C ALA A 181 -1.74 11.87 8.48
N ASP A 182 -0.72 12.02 9.31
CA ASP A 182 -0.41 13.28 9.97
C ASP A 182 0.11 14.32 8.96
N SER A 183 0.20 15.59 9.40
CA SER A 183 0.60 16.68 8.50
C SER A 183 2.01 16.51 7.91
N ALA A 184 2.92 15.85 8.63
CA ALA A 184 4.30 15.62 8.18
C ALA A 184 4.37 14.52 7.10
N GLY A 185 3.69 13.39 7.32
CA GLY A 185 3.57 12.33 6.33
C GLY A 185 2.88 12.81 5.05
N ALA A 186 1.81 13.58 5.20
CA ALA A 186 1.08 14.14 4.07
C ALA A 186 1.96 15.03 3.18
N ALA A 187 2.86 15.83 3.77
CA ALA A 187 3.80 16.65 3.03
C ALA A 187 4.89 15.83 2.32
N GLY A 188 5.36 14.74 2.93
CA GLY A 188 6.31 13.79 2.35
C GLY A 188 5.77 13.10 1.10
N ALA A 189 4.61 12.43 1.20
CA ALA A 189 3.96 11.80 0.05
C ALA A 189 3.64 12.80 -1.06
N ALA A 190 3.15 13.99 -0.68
CA ALA A 190 2.87 15.04 -1.65
C ALA A 190 4.15 15.46 -2.41
N ALA A 191 5.32 15.48 -1.77
CA ALA A 191 6.56 15.88 -2.44
C ALA A 191 7.02 14.91 -3.54
N ALA A 192 6.70 13.62 -3.41
CA ALA A 192 7.02 12.59 -4.40
C ALA A 192 6.11 12.64 -5.64
N MET A 193 4.93 13.27 -5.54
CA MET A 193 3.93 13.30 -6.62
C MET A 193 4.21 14.36 -7.68
N PRO A 194 3.80 14.11 -8.95
CA PRO A 194 3.76 15.14 -9.97
C PRO A 194 2.94 16.35 -9.51
N PRO A 195 3.39 17.61 -9.77
CA PRO A 195 2.72 18.82 -9.32
C PRO A 195 1.19 18.92 -9.58
N PRO A 196 0.66 18.54 -10.77
CA PRO A 196 -0.79 18.62 -11.00
C PRO A 196 -1.57 17.62 -10.14
N VAL A 197 -1.02 16.44 -9.91
CA VAL A 197 -1.64 15.39 -9.10
C VAL A 197 -1.65 15.78 -7.62
N ARG A 198 -0.57 16.38 -7.13
CA ARG A 198 -0.45 16.90 -5.76
C ARG A 198 -1.52 17.95 -5.43
N LEU A 199 -1.78 18.87 -6.36
CA LEU A 199 -2.76 19.95 -6.18
C LEU A 199 -4.21 19.44 -6.16
N LEU A 200 -4.53 18.50 -7.07
CA LEU A 200 -5.85 17.88 -7.14
C LEU A 200 -6.11 16.91 -5.99
N GLY A 201 -5.04 16.22 -5.54
CA GLY A 201 -5.03 15.25 -4.45
C GLY A 201 -5.53 15.80 -3.13
N THR A 202 -5.14 17.03 -2.78
CA THR A 202 -5.47 17.66 -1.49
C THR A 202 -6.81 18.39 -1.48
N THR A 203 -7.50 18.46 -2.63
CA THR A 203 -8.73 19.24 -2.81
C THR A 203 -9.89 18.37 -3.32
N VAL A 204 -10.16 18.36 -4.62
CA VAL A 204 -11.32 17.70 -5.23
C VAL A 204 -11.22 16.18 -5.13
N LEU A 205 -10.03 15.59 -5.28
CA LEU A 205 -9.85 14.15 -5.15
C LEU A 205 -10.07 13.68 -3.72
N ARG A 206 -9.53 14.41 -2.72
CA ARG A 206 -9.77 14.12 -1.30
C ARG A 206 -11.26 14.20 -0.96
N TRP A 207 -11.97 15.22 -1.44
CA TRP A 207 -13.40 15.32 -1.23
C TRP A 207 -14.18 14.16 -1.87
N ASN A 208 -13.88 13.85 -3.14
CA ASN A 208 -14.51 12.73 -3.85
C ASN A 208 -14.25 11.39 -3.16
N TYR A 209 -13.02 11.17 -2.68
CA TYR A 209 -12.63 9.99 -1.92
C TYR A 209 -13.43 9.88 -0.61
N HIS A 210 -13.48 10.95 0.18
CA HIS A 210 -14.22 10.93 1.46
C HIS A 210 -15.71 10.65 1.25
N ARG A 211 -16.31 11.29 0.24
CA ARG A 211 -17.73 11.08 -0.10
C ARG A 211 -18.01 9.62 -0.53
N GLN A 212 -17.11 9.01 -1.29
CA GLN A 212 -17.33 7.68 -1.87
C GLN A 212 -16.91 6.54 -0.94
N TYR A 213 -15.89 6.74 -0.11
CA TYR A 213 -15.18 5.64 0.55
C TYR A 213 -15.03 5.79 2.06
N ARG A 214 -15.41 6.91 2.68
CA ARG A 214 -15.32 7.15 4.15
C ARG A 214 -16.65 7.10 4.91
N TRP A 215 -17.66 6.44 4.35
CA TRP A 215 -18.98 6.32 4.96
C TRP A 215 -19.11 5.17 6.00
N TRP A 216 -18.02 4.45 6.30
CA TRP A 216 -18.04 3.23 7.13
C TRP A 216 -16.80 3.03 7.99
#